data_AF-A0A969YTB4-F1
#
_entry.id   AF-A0A969YTB4-F1
#
_cell.length_a   1.000
_cell.length_b   1.000
_cell.length_c   1.000
_cell.angle_alpha   90.00
_cell.angle_beta   90.00
_cell.angle_gamma   90.00
#
_symmetry.space_group_name_H-M   'P 1'
#
loop_
_entity.id
_entity.type
_entity.pdbx_description
1 polymer ?
#
loop_
_entity_poly.entity_id
_entity_poly.type
_entity_poly.pdbx_seq_one_letter_code
_entity_poly.pdbx_strand_id
1 'polypeptide(L)'
;MGDCNYLGGNEKCQIVVEETWKVLRLLGVDERYLRLKWVSASEGNVFAKEVRDFTELLRKLGRNPLAESGGNVLEPVDSATA
;
A
#
# COMPACT_ATOMS: atom_id res chain seq x y z
N MET A 1 -9.06 -2.85 -16.39
CA MET A 1 -10.10 -2.19 -15.57
C MET A 1 -11.42 -2.74 -16.08
N GLY A 2 -12.09 -3.59 -15.29
CA GLY A 2 -13.14 -4.49 -15.78
C GLY A 2 -12.88 -5.98 -15.52
N ASP A 3 -11.71 -6.34 -14.98
CA ASP A 3 -11.35 -7.73 -14.66
C ASP A 3 -11.80 -8.16 -13.25
N CYS A 4 -12.67 -7.38 -12.60
CA CYS A 4 -13.16 -7.74 -11.28
C CYS A 4 -14.18 -8.88 -11.40
N ASN A 5 -13.89 -9.99 -10.73
CA ASN A 5 -14.79 -11.14 -10.66
C ASN A 5 -16.13 -10.81 -9.97
N TYR A 6 -16.21 -9.67 -9.27
CA TYR A 6 -17.40 -9.19 -8.56
C TYR A 6 -17.93 -7.89 -9.16
N LEU A 7 -17.82 -7.76 -10.48
CA LEU A 7 -18.31 -6.64 -11.29
C LEU A 7 -17.56 -5.34 -11.03
N GLY A 8 -17.89 -4.63 -9.94
CA GLY A 8 -17.41 -3.27 -9.69
C GLY A 8 -16.73 -3.06 -8.34
N GLY A 9 -16.25 -4.15 -7.72
CA GLY A 9 -15.46 -4.05 -6.48
C GLY A 9 -14.17 -3.25 -6.67
N ASN A 10 -13.54 -3.38 -7.84
CA ASN A 10 -12.36 -2.61 -8.24
C ASN A 10 -12.68 -1.10 -8.35
N GLU A 11 -13.79 -0.69 -8.98
CA GLU A 11 -14.13 0.74 -9.08
C GLU A 11 -14.41 1.35 -7.70
N LYS A 12 -15.15 0.63 -6.85
CA LYS A 12 -15.38 1.08 -5.46
C LYS A 12 -14.08 1.20 -4.67
N CYS A 13 -13.17 0.23 -4.81
CA CYS A 13 -11.86 0.25 -4.19
C CYS A 13 -11.04 1.47 -4.66
N GLN A 14 -11.07 1.77 -5.96
CA GLN A 14 -10.38 2.96 -6.49
C GLN A 14 -10.87 4.24 -5.84
N ILE A 15 -12.20 4.43 -5.75
CA ILE A 15 -12.78 5.61 -5.09
C ILE A 15 -12.32 5.71 -3.63
N VAL A 16 -12.35 4.59 -2.88
CA VAL A 16 -11.91 4.57 -1.48
C VAL A 16 -10.43 4.95 -1.36
N VAL A 17 -9.56 4.42 -2.23
CA VAL A 17 -8.13 4.77 -2.23
C VAL A 17 -7.92 6.24 -2.56
N GLU A 18 -8.63 6.78 -3.56
CA GLU A 18 -8.52 8.18 -3.96
C GLU A 18 -8.94 9.14 -2.82
N GLU A 19 -10.02 8.82 -2.11
CA GLU A 19 -10.42 9.57 -0.90
C GLU A 19 -9.40 9.39 0.24
N THR A 20 -8.85 8.19 0.40
CA THR A 20 -7.84 7.93 1.43
C THR A 20 -6.57 8.74 1.19
N TRP A 21 -6.12 8.90 -0.07
CA TRP A 21 -4.99 9.78 -0.38
C TRP A 21 -5.27 11.24 0.02
N LYS A 22 -6.49 11.74 -0.17
CA LYS A 22 -6.88 13.08 0.32
C LYS A 22 -6.79 13.17 1.84
N VAL A 23 -7.26 12.14 2.55
CA VAL A 23 -7.19 12.07 4.02
C VAL A 23 -5.74 12.02 4.50
N LEU A 24 -4.87 11.22 3.88
CA LEU A 24 -3.44 11.17 4.22
C LEU A 24 -2.79 12.54 4.10
N ARG A 25 -3.01 13.24 2.96
CA ARG A 25 -2.52 14.61 2.77
C ARG A 25 -3.03 15.57 3.84
N LEU A 26 -4.31 15.47 4.23
CA LEU A 26 -4.89 16.29 5.30
C LEU A 26 -4.23 16.05 6.66
N LEU A 27 -3.86 14.80 6.95
CA LEU A 27 -3.15 14.41 8.17
C LEU A 27 -1.65 14.72 8.14
N GLY A 28 -1.13 15.32 7.05
CA GLY A 28 0.30 15.56 6.87
C GLY A 28 1.11 14.29 6.60
N VAL A 29 0.44 13.19 6.22
CA VAL A 29 1.09 11.93 5.83
C VAL A 29 1.27 11.93 4.33
N ASP A 30 2.47 11.54 3.88
CA ASP A 30 2.75 11.39 2.46
C ASP A 30 1.82 10.30 1.84
N GLU A 31 1.05 10.66 0.83
CA GLU A 31 0.13 9.74 0.16
C GLU A 31 0.83 8.50 -0.41
N ARG A 32 2.14 8.61 -0.70
CA ARG A 32 2.98 7.53 -1.22
C ARG A 32 3.13 6.36 -0.23
N TYR A 33 2.74 6.53 1.04
CA TYR A 33 2.60 5.41 1.99
C TYR A 33 1.45 4.45 1.63
N LEU A 34 0.53 4.84 0.73
CA LEU A 34 -0.52 3.99 0.20
C LEU A 34 -0.37 3.86 -1.32
N ARG A 35 -0.32 2.62 -1.83
CA ARG A 35 -0.25 2.34 -3.27
C ARG A 35 -1.39 1.43 -3.70
N LEU A 36 -2.07 1.80 -4.79
CA LEU A 36 -3.01 0.93 -5.51
C LEU A 36 -2.37 0.45 -6.81
N LYS A 37 -2.37 -0.87 -6.99
CA LYS A 37 -1.92 -1.52 -8.22
C LYS A 37 -2.89 -2.65 -8.58
N TRP A 38 -3.36 -2.63 -9.82
CA TRP A 38 -4.12 -3.74 -10.40
C TRP A 38 -3.14 -4.81 -10.91
N VAL A 39 -3.35 -6.05 -10.49
CA VAL A 39 -2.56 -7.21 -10.90
C VAL A 39 -3.50 -8.39 -11.09
N SER A 40 -3.43 -9.05 -12.24
CA SER A 40 -4.19 -10.26 -12.55
C SER A 40 -3.51 -11.52 -11.98
N ALA A 41 -4.25 -12.63 -11.92
CA ALA A 41 -3.72 -13.91 -11.41
C ALA A 41 -2.51 -14.45 -12.20
N SER A 42 -2.38 -14.09 -13.48
CA SER A 42 -1.25 -14.49 -14.34
C SER A 42 -0.02 -13.60 -14.23
N GLU A 43 -0.09 -12.48 -13.49
CA GLU A 43 0.94 -11.44 -13.47
C GLU A 43 1.87 -11.53 -12.24
N GLY A 44 2.24 -12.74 -11.84
CA GLY A 44 3.09 -12.97 -10.65
C GLY A 44 4.42 -12.20 -10.67
N ASN A 45 5.08 -12.10 -11.83
CA ASN A 45 6.32 -11.33 -11.97
C ASN A 45 6.10 -9.81 -11.78
N VAL A 46 4.95 -9.29 -12.20
CA VAL A 46 4.58 -7.88 -12.01
C VAL A 46 4.32 -7.62 -10.53
N PHE A 47 3.58 -8.51 -9.86
CA PHE A 47 3.36 -8.43 -8.41
C PHE A 47 4.68 -8.38 -7.64
N ALA A 48 5.58 -9.33 -7.90
CA ALA A 48 6.86 -9.43 -7.20
C ALA A 48 7.74 -8.20 -7.44
N LYS A 49 7.68 -7.58 -8.62
CA LYS A 49 8.37 -6.31 -8.89
C LYS A 49 7.74 -5.16 -8.12
N GLU A 50 6.42 -5.02 -8.15
CA GLU A 50 5.70 -3.93 -7.49
C GLU A 50 5.88 -3.95 -5.96
N VAL A 51 5.86 -5.13 -5.34
CA VAL A 51 6.12 -5.28 -3.89
C VAL A 51 7.55 -4.84 -3.54
N ARG A 52 8.55 -5.26 -4.33
CA ARG A 52 9.94 -4.85 -4.12
C ARG A 52 10.09 -3.33 -4.26
N ASP A 53 9.60 -2.76 -5.35
CA ASP A 53 9.69 -1.32 -5.61
C ASP A 53 8.96 -0.49 -4.56
N PHE A 54 7.81 -0.98 -4.08
CA PHE A 54 7.07 -0.31 -3.02
C PHE A 54 7.79 -0.40 -1.67
N THR A 55 8.38 -1.54 -1.34
CA THR A 55 9.20 -1.70 -0.13
C THR A 55 10.41 -0.76 -0.15
N GLU A 56 11.11 -0.65 -1.28
CA GLU A 56 12.22 0.29 -1.43
C GLU A 56 11.78 1.75 -1.33
N LEU A 57 10.60 2.09 -1.86
CA LEU A 57 10.01 3.41 -1.68
C LEU A 57 9.76 3.70 -0.19
N LEU A 58 9.12 2.77 0.53
CA LEU A 58 8.83 2.94 1.96
C LEU A 58 10.11 3.10 2.78
N ARG A 59 11.17 2.33 2.47
CA ARG A 59 12.49 2.49 3.10
C ARG A 59 13.07 3.88 2.91
N LYS A 60 12.89 4.49 1.73
CA LYS A 60 13.36 5.85 1.43
C LYS A 60 12.50 6.94 2.06
N LEU A 61 11.18 6.73 2.16
CA LEU A 61 10.28 7.66 2.85
C LEU A 61 10.53 7.66 4.36
N GLY A 62 10.98 6.54 4.91
CA GLY A 62 11.29 6.41 6.32
C GLY A 62 10.06 6.06 7.15
N ARG A 63 10.19 6.23 8.47
CA ARG A 63 9.19 5.77 9.44
C ARG A 63 7.86 6.51 9.27
N ASN A 64 6.75 5.80 9.48
CA ASN A 64 5.40 6.37 9.41
C ASN A 64 5.28 7.55 10.40
N PRO A 65 4.94 8.77 9.94
CA PRO A 65 4.78 9.95 10.79
C PRO A 65 3.76 9.77 11.93
N LEU A 66 2.78 8.88 11.76
CA LEU A 66 1.77 8.60 12.78
C LEU A 66 2.26 7.65 13.89
N ALA A 67 3.37 6.94 13.68
CA ALA A 67 3.91 5.98 14.64
C ALA A 67 4.53 6.65 15.88
N GLU A 68 4.90 7.93 15.79
CA GLU A 68 5.43 8.72 16.92
C GLU A 68 4.37 8.97 18.01
N SER A 69 3.08 8.80 17.70
CA SER A 69 1.96 9.16 18.60
C SER A 69 1.49 8.04 19.55
N GLY A 70 2.27 6.97 19.73
CA GLY A 70 2.00 5.92 20.74
C GLY A 70 1.08 4.77 20.29
N GLY A 71 0.91 4.58 18.98
CA GLY A 71 0.30 3.36 18.43
C GLY A 71 1.25 2.16 18.57
N ASN A 72 0.74 1.01 18.99
CA ASN A 72 1.50 -0.22 19.22
C ASN A 72 2.36 -0.55 17.98
N VAL A 73 3.68 -0.35 18.08
CA VAL A 73 4.62 -0.69 17.02
C VAL A 73 4.65 -2.22 16.95
N LEU A 74 4.15 -2.79 15.85
CA LEU A 74 4.40 -4.20 15.58
C LEU A 74 5.90 -4.33 15.33
N GLU A 75 6.58 -5.05 16.22
CA GLU A 75 8.00 -5.36 16.06
C GLU A 75 8.23 -5.98 14.67
N PRO A 76 9.34 -5.65 13.98
CA PRO A 76 9.68 -6.28 12.73
C PRO A 76 9.69 -7.80 12.91
N VAL A 77 8.93 -8.53 12.09
CA VAL A 77 9.09 -9.98 11.99
C VAL A 77 10.43 -10.20 11.30
N ASP A 78 11.46 -10.54 12.09
CA ASP A 78 12.78 -10.89 11.60
C ASP A 78 12.65 -11.94 10.49
N SER A 79 13.02 -11.57 9.26
CA SER A 79 12.98 -12.45 8.09
C SER A 79 14.15 -13.45 8.07
N ALA A 80 14.59 -13.91 9.23
CA ALA A 80 15.67 -14.86 9.40
C ALA A 80 15.14 -16.13 10.09
N THR A 81 14.14 -16.78 9.49
CA THR A 81 13.85 -18.22 9.68
C THR A 81 12.72 -18.66 8.73
N ALA A 82 13.10 -19.10 7.54
CA ALA A 82 12.54 -20.23 6.76
C ALA A 82 13.13 -20.23 5.35
#